data_AF-A0A5E4L4G6-F1
#
_entry.id   AF-A0A5E4L4G6-F1
#
_cell.length_a   1.000
_cell.length_b   1.000
_cell.length_c   1.000
_cell.angle_alpha   90.00
_cell.angle_beta   90.00
_cell.angle_gamma   90.00
#
_symmetry.space_group_name_H-M   'P 1'
#
loop_
_entity.id
_entity.type
_entity.pdbx_description
1 polymer ?
#
loop_
_entity_poly.entity_id
_entity_poly.type
_entity_poly.pdbx_seq_one_letter_code
_entity_poly.pdbx_strand_id
1 'polypeptide(L)'
;MSDLKRLWKETEDFVHSYEKEIAEKYINFLREVARYYISKGKRVFFRENRVVHYGEGGFGWMVIECDDDEYEVFDSHILEIRFKPRLNEKDIVGAVEIKEKNLRDIKYEI
;
A
#
# COMPACT_ATOMS: atom_id res chain seq x y z
N MET A 1 -2.08 -14.69 36.24
CA MET A 1 -2.33 -15.10 34.84
C MET A 1 -3.55 -14.43 34.21
N SER A 2 -4.59 -14.06 34.97
CA SER A 2 -5.75 -13.29 34.48
C SER A 2 -5.38 -11.89 33.99
N ASP A 3 -4.46 -11.21 34.68
CA ASP A 3 -4.21 -9.79 34.45
C ASP A 3 -3.43 -9.53 33.16
N LEU A 4 -2.48 -10.42 32.82
CA LEU A 4 -1.77 -10.36 31.54
C LEU A 4 -2.69 -10.66 30.36
N LYS A 5 -3.65 -11.59 30.51
CA LYS A 5 -4.64 -11.86 29.45
C LYS A 5 -5.57 -10.67 29.21
N ARG A 6 -5.99 -9.99 30.29
CA ARG A 6 -6.79 -8.76 30.19
C ARG A 6 -5.99 -7.63 29.54
N LEU A 7 -4.76 -7.39 30.00
CA LEU A 7 -3.88 -6.36 29.42
C LEU A 7 -3.59 -6.64 27.94
N TRP A 8 -3.33 -7.90 27.57
CA TRP A 8 -3.15 -8.28 26.18
C TRP A 8 -4.39 -7.97 25.36
N LYS A 9 -5.58 -8.37 25.82
CA LYS A 9 -6.83 -8.10 25.10
C LYS A 9 -7.09 -6.61 24.91
N GLU A 10 -6.88 -5.79 25.95
CA GLU A 10 -7.01 -4.33 25.85
C GLU A 10 -6.03 -3.73 24.84
N THR A 11 -4.81 -4.25 24.79
CA THR A 11 -3.78 -3.83 23.83
C THR A 11 -4.12 -4.27 22.41
N GLU A 12 -4.58 -5.51 22.24
CA GLU A 12 -4.99 -6.08 20.96
C GLU A 12 -6.19 -5.33 20.37
N ASP A 13 -7.23 -5.08 21.18
CA ASP A 13 -8.40 -4.30 20.77
C ASP A 13 -7.99 -2.87 20.36
N PHE A 14 -7.07 -2.23 21.11
CA PHE A 14 -6.50 -0.94 20.76
C PHE A 14 -5.77 -1.00 19.41
N VAL A 15 -4.80 -1.91 19.25
CA VAL A 15 -3.98 -2.03 18.04
C VAL A 15 -4.86 -2.29 16.81
N HIS A 16 -5.80 -3.24 16.88
CA HIS A 16 -6.70 -3.55 15.76
C HIS A 16 -7.58 -2.35 15.36
N SER A 17 -8.04 -1.55 16.32
CA SER A 17 -8.85 -0.37 16.02
C SER A 17 -8.08 0.68 15.21
N TYR A 18 -6.82 0.93 15.58
CA TYR A 18 -5.95 1.87 14.88
C TYR A 18 -5.43 1.31 13.56
N GLU A 19 -5.12 0.01 13.49
CA GLU A 19 -4.67 -0.62 12.26
C GLU A 19 -5.68 -0.43 11.13
N LYS A 20 -6.97 -0.57 11.42
CA LYS A 20 -8.02 -0.33 10.44
C LYS A 20 -8.04 1.11 9.93
N GLU A 21 -7.96 2.09 10.83
CA GLU A 21 -7.95 3.50 10.44
C GLU A 21 -6.71 3.85 9.60
N ILE A 22 -5.55 3.35 9.99
CA ILE A 22 -4.29 3.54 9.26
C ILE A 22 -4.39 2.88 7.88
N ALA A 23 -4.88 1.64 7.80
CA ALA A 23 -5.04 0.92 6.55
C ALA A 23 -5.98 1.65 5.58
N GLU A 24 -7.14 2.09 6.06
CA GLU A 24 -8.11 2.83 5.24
C GLU A 24 -7.49 4.13 4.72
N LYS A 25 -6.79 4.88 5.58
CA LYS A 25 -6.13 6.12 5.19
C LYS A 25 -5.04 5.89 4.15
N TYR A 26 -4.20 4.88 4.34
CA TYR A 26 -3.09 4.59 3.44
C TYR A 26 -3.55 4.03 2.10
N ILE A 27 -4.54 3.13 2.09
CA ILE A 27 -5.14 2.61 0.86
C ILE A 27 -5.78 3.72 0.05
N ASN A 28 -6.46 4.67 0.69
CA ASN A 28 -6.99 5.83 -0.01
C ASN A 28 -5.88 6.71 -0.62
N PHE A 29 -4.79 6.94 0.11
CA PHE A 29 -3.62 7.62 -0.43
C PHE A 29 -3.07 6.91 -1.69
N LEU A 30 -2.85 5.59 -1.63
CA LEU A 30 -2.38 4.80 -2.78
C LEU A 30 -3.32 4.91 -3.98
N ARG A 31 -4.64 4.89 -3.76
CA ARG A 31 -5.63 5.09 -4.83
C ARG A 31 -5.52 6.46 -5.48
N GLU A 32 -5.30 7.51 -4.70
CA GLU A 32 -5.13 8.87 -5.24
C GLU A 32 -3.81 9.00 -6.02
N VAL A 33 -2.71 8.40 -5.55
CA VAL A 33 -1.44 8.33 -6.30
C VAL A 33 -1.65 7.60 -7.62
N ALA A 34 -2.28 6.43 -7.60
CA ALA A 34 -2.58 5.66 -8.81
C ALA A 34 -3.44 6.48 -9.78
N ARG A 35 -4.52 7.12 -9.29
CA ARG A 35 -5.39 7.96 -10.11
C ARG A 35 -4.61 9.10 -10.76
N TYR A 36 -3.76 9.79 -10.01
CA TYR A 36 -2.92 10.87 -10.52
C TYR A 36 -2.03 10.40 -11.67
N TYR A 37 -1.26 9.32 -11.49
CA TYR A 37 -0.34 8.83 -12.52
C TYR A 37 -1.04 8.23 -13.73
N ILE A 38 -2.17 7.53 -13.53
CA ILE A 38 -3.02 7.05 -14.62
C ILE A 38 -3.53 8.23 -15.47
N SER A 39 -3.94 9.34 -14.84
CA SER A 39 -4.40 10.54 -15.57
C SER A 39 -3.31 11.21 -16.42
N LYS A 40 -2.03 10.95 -16.08
CA LYS A 40 -0.85 11.38 -16.85
C LYS A 40 -0.43 10.37 -17.93
N GLY A 41 -1.22 9.32 -18.14
CA GLY A 41 -0.93 8.25 -19.10
C GLY A 41 0.17 7.28 -18.65
N LYS A 42 0.52 7.26 -17.35
CA LYS A 42 1.51 6.33 -16.81
C LYS A 42 0.86 5.00 -16.46
N ARG A 43 1.66 3.93 -16.50
CA ARG A 43 1.22 2.58 -16.11
C ARG A 43 1.49 2.36 -14.64
N VAL A 44 0.47 1.87 -13.93
CA VAL A 44 0.50 1.63 -12.50
C VAL A 44 0.21 0.16 -12.26
N PHE A 45 1.04 -0.47 -11.44
CA PHE A 45 0.91 -1.86 -11.02
C PHE A 45 0.81 -1.91 -9.52
N PHE A 46 -0.07 -2.77 -9.00
CA PHE A 46 -0.23 -2.97 -7.57
C PHE A 46 -0.20 -4.46 -7.23
N ARG A 47 0.57 -4.79 -6.20
CA ARG A 47 0.62 -6.11 -5.58
C ARG A 47 0.15 -5.98 -4.15
N GLU A 48 -1.05 -6.50 -3.90
CA GLU A 48 -1.62 -6.63 -2.55
C GLU A 48 -0.67 -7.44 -1.65
N ASN A 49 -0.49 -6.98 -0.42
CA ASN A 49 0.16 -7.79 0.61
C ASN A 49 -0.90 -8.68 1.26
N ARG A 50 -0.72 -10.01 1.17
CA ARG A 50 -1.70 -11.01 1.65
C ARG A 50 -1.39 -11.57 3.05
N VAL A 51 -0.26 -11.20 3.62
CA VAL A 51 0.20 -11.69 4.92
C VAL A 51 0.60 -10.48 5.74
N VAL A 52 -0.29 -10.01 6.60
CA VAL A 52 0.02 -8.87 7.46
C VAL A 52 -0.60 -9.09 8.84
N HIS A 53 0.29 -9.11 9.83
CA HIS A 53 -0.03 -8.80 11.22
C HIS A 53 0.56 -7.41 11.51
N TYR A 54 0.00 -6.67 12.45
CA TYR A 54 0.58 -5.40 12.90
C TYR A 54 2.10 -5.53 13.14
N GLY A 55 2.90 -4.81 12.34
CA GLY A 55 4.37 -4.81 12.40
C GLY A 55 5.09 -5.73 11.39
N GLU A 56 4.36 -6.60 10.67
CA GLU A 56 4.93 -7.54 9.68
C GLU A 56 4.46 -7.20 8.26
N GLY A 57 4.91 -6.05 7.75
CA GLY A 57 4.79 -5.69 6.34
C GLY A 57 3.83 -4.53 6.04
N GLY A 58 4.09 -3.82 4.94
CA GLY A 58 3.27 -2.70 4.48
C GLY A 58 1.97 -3.14 3.79
N PHE A 59 1.19 -2.17 3.31
CA PHE A 59 -0.15 -2.38 2.72
C PHE A 59 -0.15 -3.00 1.32
N GLY A 60 1.03 -3.23 0.74
CA GLY A 60 1.20 -3.70 -0.63
C GLY A 60 2.39 -3.02 -1.29
N TRP A 61 2.58 -3.29 -2.59
CA TRP A 61 3.64 -2.71 -3.40
C TRP A 61 3.05 -2.13 -4.68
N MET A 62 3.24 -0.83 -4.88
CA MET A 62 2.89 -0.09 -6.08
C MET A 62 4.14 0.19 -6.90
N VAL A 63 4.07 -0.10 -8.21
CA VAL A 63 5.12 0.25 -9.16
C VAL A 63 4.53 1.10 -10.26
N ILE A 64 5.16 2.25 -10.54
CA ILE A 64 4.70 3.22 -11.53
C ILE A 64 5.79 3.39 -12.59
N GLU A 65 5.41 3.27 -13.86
CA GLU A 65 6.30 3.53 -14.98
C GLU A 65 6.47 5.05 -15.18
N CYS A 66 7.50 5.65 -14.56
CA CYS A 66 7.80 7.07 -14.61
C CYS A 66 9.29 7.36 -14.36
N ASP A 67 9.76 8.51 -14.86
CA ASP A 67 11.11 9.04 -14.68
C ASP A 67 11.20 10.00 -13.47
N ASP A 68 10.12 10.12 -12.68
CA ASP A 68 10.09 10.97 -11.49
C ASP A 68 11.02 10.38 -10.41
N ASP A 69 11.51 11.24 -9.51
CA ASP A 69 12.22 10.83 -8.31
C ASP A 69 11.24 10.72 -7.12
N GLU A 70 11.21 9.56 -6.47
CA GLU A 70 10.32 9.28 -5.33
C GLU A 70 10.54 10.27 -4.16
N TYR A 71 11.78 10.65 -3.88
CA TYR A 71 12.11 11.57 -2.79
C TYR A 71 11.67 13.00 -3.13
N GLU A 72 11.80 13.41 -4.39
CA GLU A 72 11.33 14.73 -4.81
C GLU A 72 9.79 14.84 -4.74
N VAL A 73 9.07 13.74 -5.00
CA VAL A 73 7.59 13.74 -4.98
C VAL A 73 7.03 13.66 -3.56
N PHE A 74 7.61 12.83 -2.69
CA PHE A 74 7.05 12.54 -1.38
C PHE A 74 7.76 13.20 -0.20
N ASP A 75 8.88 13.90 -0.44
CA ASP A 75 9.73 14.54 0.58
C ASP A 75 10.17 13.57 1.70
N SER A 76 10.08 12.27 1.41
CA SER A 76 10.30 11.18 2.35
C SER A 76 10.40 9.85 1.61
N HIS A 77 11.02 8.86 2.25
CA HIS A 77 11.06 7.52 1.70
C HIS A 77 9.73 6.79 1.97
N ILE A 78 9.03 6.42 0.90
CA ILE A 78 7.83 5.58 0.96
C ILE A 78 8.18 4.19 0.45
N LEU A 79 8.14 3.19 1.33
CA LEU A 79 8.53 1.82 0.97
C LEU A 79 7.56 1.20 -0.06
N GLU A 80 6.28 1.50 0.05
CA GLU A 80 5.21 0.86 -0.74
C GLU A 80 5.13 1.37 -2.19
N ILE A 81 5.80 2.46 -2.56
CA ILE A 81 5.71 3.05 -3.89
C ILE A 81 7.08 3.05 -4.54
N ARG A 82 7.16 2.55 -5.78
CA ARG A 82 8.39 2.59 -6.57
C ARG A 82 8.17 3.17 -7.95
N PHE A 83 9.03 4.09 -8.36
CA PHE A 83 9.08 4.62 -9.71
C PHE A 83 10.14 3.89 -10.53
N LYS A 84 9.77 3.55 -11.76
CA LYS A 84 10.63 2.85 -12.71
C LYS A 84 10.54 3.56 -14.06
N PRO A 85 11.65 4.07 -14.60
CA PRO A 85 11.68 4.63 -15.96
C PRO A 85 11.15 3.66 -17.03
N ARG A 86 11.39 2.37 -16.81
CA ARG A 86 10.90 1.29 -17.66
C ARG A 86 10.63 0.05 -16.83
N LEU A 87 9.47 -0.56 -17.03
CA LEU A 87 9.09 -1.79 -16.33
C LEU A 87 9.73 -3.01 -16.98
N ASN A 88 10.17 -3.96 -16.15
CA ASN A 88 10.47 -5.32 -16.57
C ASN A 88 9.50 -6.32 -15.92
N GLU A 89 9.50 -7.57 -16.39
CA GLU A 89 8.59 -8.60 -15.86
C GLU A 89 8.76 -8.79 -14.35
N LYS A 90 9.99 -8.79 -13.82
CA LYS A 90 10.26 -9.00 -12.40
C LYS A 90 9.65 -7.91 -11.52
N ASP A 91 9.55 -6.69 -12.03
CA ASP A 91 8.94 -5.57 -11.31
C ASP A 91 7.43 -5.76 -11.09
N ILE A 92 6.77 -6.53 -11.96
CA ILE A 92 5.31 -6.69 -11.98
C ILE A 92 4.84 -8.11 -11.71
N VAL A 93 5.74 -9.05 -11.38
CA VAL A 93 5.38 -10.43 -11.03
C VAL A 93 4.41 -10.43 -9.84
N GLY A 94 3.22 -11.00 -10.07
CA GLY A 94 2.15 -11.09 -9.08
C GLY A 94 1.42 -9.76 -8.83
N ALA A 95 1.74 -8.70 -9.57
CA ALA A 95 1.01 -7.44 -9.53
C ALA A 95 -0.11 -7.41 -10.59
N VAL A 96 -1.16 -6.66 -10.31
CA VAL A 96 -2.22 -6.35 -11.27
C VAL A 96 -2.03 -4.94 -11.82
N GLU A 97 -2.29 -4.74 -13.11
CA GLU A 97 -2.30 -3.39 -13.70
C GLU A 97 -3.55 -2.65 -13.20
N ILE A 98 -3.33 -1.48 -12.60
CA ILE A 98 -4.40 -0.59 -12.12
C ILE A 98 -4.74 0.43 -13.19
N LYS A 99 -6.05 0.55 -13.44
CA LYS A 99 -6.70 1.47 -14.35
C LYS A 99 -7.81 2.18 -13.56
N GLU A 100 -8.35 3.23 -14.14
CA GLU A 100 -9.41 4.02 -13.50
C GLU A 100 -10.62 3.15 -13.08
N LYS A 101 -11.00 2.17 -13.92
CA LYS A 101 -12.12 1.25 -13.66
C LYS A 101 -11.90 0.30 -12.47
N ASN A 102 -10.66 0.07 -12.05
CA ASN A 102 -10.33 -0.92 -11.02
C ASN A 102 -9.41 -0.37 -9.92
N LEU A 103 -9.47 0.94 -9.66
CA LEU A 103 -8.81 1.56 -8.51
C LEU A 103 -9.17 0.89 -7.16
N ARG A 104 -10.37 0.31 -7.06
CA ARG A 104 -10.82 -0.41 -5.86
C ARG A 104 -10.08 -1.73 -5.61
N ASP A 105 -9.36 -2.25 -6.60
CA ASP A 105 -8.51 -3.43 -6.44
C ASP A 105 -7.26 -3.13 -5.60
N ILE A 106 -6.93 -1.84 -5.41
CA ILE A 106 -6.00 -1.41 -4.35
C ILE A 106 -6.77 -1.52 -3.04
N LYS A 107 -6.51 -2.59 -2.30
CA LYS A 107 -7.14 -2.91 -1.03
C LYS A 107 -6.13 -3.56 -0.08
N TYR A 108 -6.54 -3.66 1.18
CA TYR A 108 -5.84 -4.34 2.25
C TYR A 108 -6.86 -5.21 2.98
N GLU A 109 -6.55 -6.49 3.16
CA GLU A 109 -7.37 -7.41 3.94
C GLU A 109 -6.84 -7.41 5.39
N ILE A 110 -7.68 -6.98 6.33
CA ILE A 110 -7.48 -7.07 7.79
C ILE A 110 -8.15 -8.34 8.29
#